data_AF-A0A836S8N6-F1
#
_entry.id   AF-A0A836S8N6-F1
#
_cell.length_a   1.000
_cell.length_b   1.000
_cell.length_c   1.000
_cell.angle_alpha   90.00
_cell.angle_beta   90.00
_cell.angle_gamma   90.00
#
_symmetry.space_group_name_H-M   'P 1'
#
loop_
_entity.id
_entity.type
_entity.pdbx_description
1 polymer ?
#
loop_
_entity_poly.entity_id
_entity_poly.type
_entity_poly.pdbx_seq_one_letter_code
_entity_poly.pdbx_strand_id
1 'polypeptide(L)' 'MYAERLILETDRFGIFKKWPQLPANKQFEVIFLMLEEVVSKRVKRTPHPDIAGKVKITGDIFDTIPSSDWDFSL' A
#
# COMPACT_ATOMS: atom_id res chain seq x y z
N MET A 1 28.43 3.44 -0.05
CA MET A 1 27.39 3.61 -1.09
C MET A 1 26.54 4.81 -0.67
N TYR A 2 26.38 5.82 -1.52
CA TYR A 2 25.58 7.01 -1.24
C TYR A 2 24.26 6.88 -2.01
N ALA A 3 23.13 6.98 -1.33
CA ALA A 3 21.80 6.83 -1.92
C ALA A 3 20.94 8.03 -1.50
N GLU A 4 20.38 8.73 -2.48
CA GLU A 4 19.41 9.81 -2.24
C GLU A 4 17.99 9.29 -2.44
N ARG A 5 17.08 9.62 -1.51
CA ARG A 5 15.67 9.27 -1.62
C ARG A 5 14.94 10.35 -2.41
N LEU A 6 14.45 9.97 -3.58
CA LEU A 6 13.58 10.81 -4.43
C LEU A 6 12.17 10.20 -4.48
N ILE A 7 11.14 11.03 -4.28
CA ILE A 7 9.75 10.62 -4.46
C ILE A 7 9.31 11.00 -5.87
N LEU A 8 8.91 9.99 -6.65
CA LEU A 8 8.45 10.14 -8.03
C LEU A 8 6.98 9.73 -8.12
N GLU A 9 6.19 10.51 -8.85
CA GLU A 9 4.78 10.20 -9.12
C GLU A 9 4.60 9.80 -10.59
N THR A 10 3.78 8.77 -10.80
CA THR A 10 3.34 8.35 -12.14
C THR A 10 1.95 8.90 -12.46
N ASP A 11 1.67 9.08 -13.74
CA ASP A 11 0.33 9.36 -14.25
C ASP A 11 -0.50 8.06 -14.40
N ARG A 12 -1.70 8.19 -14.98
CA ARG A 12 -2.62 7.06 -15.22
C ARG A 12 -2.10 6.02 -16.23
N PHE A 13 -1.04 6.32 -16.96
CA PHE A 13 -0.40 5.42 -17.93
C PHE A 13 0.93 4.86 -17.39
N GLY A 14 1.28 5.17 -16.14
CA GLY A 14 2.54 4.72 -15.52
C GLY A 14 3.75 5.56 -15.92
N ILE A 15 3.56 6.74 -16.53
CA ILE A 15 4.65 7.62 -16.95
C ILE A 15 4.99 8.58 -15.81
N PHE A 16 6.29 8.76 -15.51
CA PHE A 16 6.71 9.76 -14.52
C PHE A 16 6.24 11.15 -14.93
N LYS A 17 5.54 11.83 -14.02
CA LYS A 17 5.10 13.22 -14.24
C LYS A 17 6.27 14.17 -14.44
N LYS A 18 7.41 13.87 -13.82
CA LYS A 18 8.64 14.65 -13.93
C LYS A 18 9.86 13.74 -13.83
N TRP A 19 10.84 13.98 -14.70
CA TRP A 19 12.14 13.32 -14.61
C TRP A 19 13.09 14.14 -13.72
N PRO A 20 13.83 13.50 -12.80
CA PRO A 20 14.87 14.18 -12.05
C PRO A 20 16.01 14.60 -12.96
N GLN A 21 16.66 15.71 -12.62
CA GLN A 21 17.87 16.14 -13.29
C GLN A 21 19.05 15.38 -12.70
N LEU A 22 19.70 14.55 -13.51
CA LEU A 22 20.90 13.80 -13.14
C LEU A 22 22.16 14.50 -13.68
N PRO A 23 23.31 14.39 -12.99
CA PRO A 23 24.56 14.95 -13.48
C PRO A 23 25.05 14.22 -14.73
N ALA A 24 25.68 14.98 -15.64
CA ALA A 24 26.15 14.48 -16.92
C ALA A 24 27.28 13.43 -16.77
N ASN A 25 27.31 12.47 -17.70
CA ASN A 25 28.37 11.45 -17.83
C ASN A 25 28.59 10.60 -16.56
N LYS A 26 27.51 10.28 -15.83
CA LYS A 26 27.53 9.41 -14.65
C LYS A 26 26.63 8.19 -14.85
N GLN A 27 27.02 7.07 -14.25
CA GLN A 27 26.24 5.83 -14.23
C GLN A 27 25.49 5.74 -12.91
N PHE A 28 24.22 5.34 -12.98
CA PHE A 28 23.35 5.19 -11.81
C PHE A 28 22.75 3.78 -11.80
N GLU A 29 22.76 3.18 -10.62
CA GLU A 29 21.90 2.05 -10.29
C GLU A 29 20.63 2.61 -9.65
N VAL A 30 19.46 2.19 -10.12
CA VAL A 30 18.17 2.74 -9.70
C VAL A 30 17.32 1.62 -9.12
N ILE A 31 16.76 1.87 -7.93
CA ILE A 31 15.84 0.97 -7.25
C ILE A 31 14.49 1.68 -7.13
N PHE A 32 13.44 1.07 -7.67
CA PHE A 32 12.08 1.57 -7.53
C PHE A 32 11.37 0.84 -6.40
N LEU A 33 10.90 1.61 -5.42
CA LEU A 33 10.05 1.12 -4.34
C LEU A 33 8.65 1.73 -4.50
N MET A 34 7.66 0.90 -4.79
CA MET A 34 6.26 1.32 -4.82
C MET A 34 5.79 1.59 -3.38
N LEU A 35 5.46 2.85 -3.07
CA LEU A 35 5.08 3.25 -1.70
C LEU A 35 3.63 2.92 -1.39
N GLU A 36 2.72 3.21 -2.30
CA GLU A 36 1.30 2.92 -2.16
C GLU A 36 0.74 2.49 -3.51
N GLU A 37 0.06 1.35 -3.54
CA GLU A 37 -0.90 1.09 -4.59
C GLU A 37 -2.08 2.02 -4.30
N VAL A 38 -2.32 3.01 -5.16
CA VAL A 38 -3.55 3.83 -5.08
C VAL A 38 -4.71 2.93 -5.51
N VAL A 39 -5.04 1.94 -4.68
CA VAL A 39 -6.25 1.16 -4.81
C VAL A 39 -7.36 2.19 -4.69
N SER A 40 -8.03 2.43 -5.82
CA SER A 40 -9.23 3.24 -5.93
C SER A 40 -10.06 3.08 -4.67
N LYS A 41 -10.32 4.20 -3.96
CA LYS A 41 -11.06 4.28 -2.69
C LYS A 41 -11.93 3.05 -2.51
N ARG A 42 -11.50 2.10 -1.66
CA ARG A 42 -12.18 0.83 -1.44
C ARG A 42 -13.68 1.13 -1.37
N VAL A 43 -14.43 0.68 -2.37
CA VAL A 43 -15.89 0.75 -2.35
C VAL A 43 -16.27 0.06 -1.04
N LYS A 44 -16.74 0.83 -0.05
CA LYS A 44 -17.17 0.25 1.22
C LYS A 44 -18.30 -0.70 0.87
N ARG A 45 -18.00 -2.00 0.90
CA ARG A 45 -18.99 -3.04 0.66
C ARG A 45 -20.06 -2.88 1.72
N THR A 46 -21.28 -2.59 1.28
CA THR A 46 -22.44 -2.61 2.16
C THR A 46 -22.96 -4.05 2.24
N PRO A 47 -23.42 -4.49 3.42
CA PRO A 47 -24.12 -5.77 3.53
C PRO A 47 -25.35 -5.81 2.61
N HIS A 48 -25.79 -7.01 2.22
CA HIS A 48 -27.07 -7.19 1.53
C HIS A 48 -28.20 -6.51 2.32
N PRO A 49 -29.20 -5.88 1.68
CA PRO A 49 -30.28 -5.15 2.36
C PRO A 49 -30.98 -5.93 3.47
N ASP A 50 -31.07 -7.26 3.33
CA ASP A 50 -31.70 -8.12 4.34
C ASP A 50 -30.91 -8.22 5.65
N ILE A 51 -29.62 -7.90 5.64
CA ILE A 51 -28.69 -8.01 6.77
C ILE A 51 -28.27 -6.61 7.25
N ALA A 52 -28.28 -5.62 6.35
CA ALA A 52 -27.95 -4.23 6.67
C ALA A 52 -28.78 -3.72 7.86
N GLY A 53 -28.10 -3.27 8.92
CA GLY A 53 -28.74 -2.74 10.14
C GLY A 53 -29.31 -3.77 11.11
N LYS A 54 -29.35 -5.06 10.74
CA LYS A 54 -29.83 -6.15 11.62
C LYS A 54 -28.71 -6.83 12.41
N VAL A 55 -27.45 -6.60 12.03
CA VAL A 55 -26.28 -7.20 12.66
C VAL A 55 -25.32 -6.12 13.15
N LYS A 56 -24.66 -6.39 14.28
CA LYS A 56 -23.62 -5.54 14.84
C LYS A 56 -22.26 -6.09 14.43
N ILE A 57 -21.48 -5.29 13.70
CA ILE A 57 -20.08 -5.62 13.42
C ILE A 57 -19.31 -5.43 14.72
N THR A 58 -18.76 -6.52 15.27
CA THR A 58 -18.01 -6.52 16.53
C THR A 58 -16.54 -6.17 16.38
N GLY A 59 -15.96 -6.28 15.18
CA GLY A 59 -14.56 -5.96 14.90
C GLY A 59 -14.05 -6.67 13.63
N ASP A 60 -12.77 -6.48 13.30
CA ASP A 60 -12.09 -7.28 12.29
C ASP A 60 -11.64 -8.62 12.90
N ILE A 61 -11.72 -9.70 12.12
CA ILE A 61 -11.20 -11.01 12.53
C ILE A 61 -9.68 -11.02 12.61
N PHE A 62 -9.01 -10.09 11.92
CA PHE A 62 -7.56 -9.92 12.00
C PHE A 62 -7.12 -9.06 13.20
N ASP A 63 -8.03 -8.31 13.82
CA ASP A 63 -7.80 -7.61 15.09
C ASP A 63 -7.96 -8.56 16.30
N THR A 64 -7.96 -9.87 16.06
CA THR A 64 -7.90 -10.88 17.12
C THR A 64 -6.51 -10.90 17.77
N ILE A 65 -6.31 -11.78 18.77
CA ILE A 65 -5.13 -11.80 19.64
C ILE A 65 -3.81 -11.52 18.89
N PRO A 66 -2.92 -10.67 19.46
CA PRO A 66 -1.62 -10.37 18.86
C PRO A 66 -0.86 -11.63 18.44
N SER A 67 -0.04 -11.53 17.40
CA SER A 67 0.75 -12.66 16.91
C SER A 67 1.72 -13.24 17.94
N SER A 68 2.05 -12.50 19.00
CA SER A 68 2.82 -12.98 20.16
C SER A 68 2.10 -14.05 20.97
N ASP A 69 0.76 -14.07 20.91
CA ASP A 69 -0.10 -14.92 21.73
C ASP A 69 -0.52 -16.17 20.95
N TRP A 70 0.04 -16.38 19.76
CA TRP A 70 -0.21 -17.57 18.94
C TRP A 70 0.62 -18.72 19.48
N ASP A 71 -0.05 -19.79 19.92
CA ASP A 71 0.62 -21.00 20.39
C ASP A 71 1.13 -21.81 19.19
N PHE A 72 2.44 -21.73 18.96
CA PHE A 72 3.15 -22.53 17.95
C PHE A 72 3.76 -23.81 18.53
N SER A 73 3.41 -24.20 19.76
CA SER A 73 3.89 -25.46 20.30
C SER A 73 3.19 -26.64 19.60
N LEU A 74 4.01 -27.47 18.93
CA LEU A 74 3.64 -28.74 18.30
C LEU A 74 3.94 -29.90 19.24
#